data_AF-A0AA41VHF1-F1
#
_entry.id   AF-A0AA41VHF1-F1
#
_cell.length_a   1.000
_cell.length_b   1.000
_cell.length_c   1.000
_cell.angle_alpha   90.00
_cell.angle_beta   90.00
_cell.angle_gamma   90.00
#
_symmetry.space_group_name_H-M   'P 1'
#
loop_
_entity.id
_entity.type
_entity.pdbx_description
1 polymer ?
#
loop_
_entity_poly.entity_id
_entity_poly.type
_entity_poly.pdbx_seq_one_letter_code
_entity_poly.pdbx_strand_id
1 'polypeptide(L)'
;MTDSGKQRALQAVDSLDTIDQTNIVAGLKKGAKVIEDRAHKNPVCGIMLLSDGQDNCNNESNLKDSLRLQIPVHTFGFGADHDSDMLHSIAVGSKGAFSFIEDVGIIQDAFAQCIGGLLSVAVQDVQVHIQSLDPNICLSQLKAGDYSTDLAGDKKTGSVDIGDMYADEERDFLVLVNIPVVADGNSSDHMKLVSVRCAYKNPFTKESVSTEAVEVKLRRPEMVANEDMVVSIEVDRQKNRLQAAEAMRNSRAAAERGDLPRARSILSGCAMQMADTVSMRARDQFTFGLASDLEGVQQRMQTPAMYASSGRAQLCAGMSSHSTQKAVFGCASAAPAFGGASAFGGASAFASACAAPAFGSVFGSASAAPAPAYQTSYMRNMVQQSRESRPNSNFGNPTTHTK
;
A
#
# COMPACT_ATOMS: atom_id res chain seq x y z
N MET A 1 -25.83 11.54 -1.97
CA MET A 1 -26.84 10.77 -1.23
C MET A 1 -27.75 11.74 -0.49
N THR A 2 -29.08 11.63 -0.62
CA THR A 2 -30.02 12.47 0.11
C THR A 2 -30.05 12.09 1.60
N ASP A 3 -30.52 12.97 2.48
CA ASP A 3 -30.63 12.64 3.91
C ASP A 3 -31.61 11.50 4.17
N SER A 4 -32.68 11.41 3.39
CA SER A 4 -33.58 10.25 3.38
C SER A 4 -32.89 8.95 2.92
N GLY A 5 -31.89 9.04 2.05
CA GLY A 5 -31.04 7.91 1.66
C GLY A 5 -30.12 7.47 2.80
N LYS A 6 -29.50 8.43 3.50
CA LYS A 6 -28.67 8.16 4.68
C LYS A 6 -29.48 7.46 5.78
N GLN A 7 -30.66 7.98 6.11
CA GLN A 7 -31.49 7.42 7.18
C GLN A 7 -31.94 5.98 6.86
N ARG A 8 -32.34 5.70 5.61
CA ARG A 8 -32.67 4.33 5.19
C ARG A 8 -31.47 3.39 5.23
N ALA A 9 -30.28 3.87 4.86
CA ALA A 9 -29.06 3.08 4.94
C ALA A 9 -28.72 2.74 6.41
N LEU A 10 -28.84 3.71 7.32
CA LEU A 10 -28.65 3.49 8.76
C LEU A 10 -29.63 2.45 9.30
N GLN A 11 -30.93 2.59 8.99
CA GLN A 11 -31.95 1.62 9.41
C GLN A 11 -31.65 0.20 8.90
N ALA A 12 -31.15 0.07 7.67
CA ALA A 12 -30.78 -1.24 7.12
C ALA A 12 -29.55 -1.84 7.79
N VAL A 13 -28.58 -1.01 8.22
CA VAL A 13 -27.41 -1.43 8.99
C VAL A 13 -27.83 -1.85 10.40
N ASP A 14 -28.70 -1.07 11.06
CA ASP A 14 -29.20 -1.36 12.40
C ASP A 14 -30.08 -2.64 12.44
N SER A 15 -30.62 -3.07 11.29
CA SER A 15 -31.39 -4.31 11.16
C SER A 15 -30.57 -5.54 10.77
N LEU A 16 -29.24 -5.43 10.69
CA LEU A 16 -28.40 -6.59 10.38
C LEU A 16 -28.41 -7.58 11.55
N ASP A 17 -28.80 -8.81 11.25
CA ASP A 17 -28.79 -9.94 12.18
C ASP A 17 -27.80 -11.01 11.71
N THR A 18 -27.19 -11.72 12.66
CA THR A 18 -26.25 -12.80 12.38
C THR A 18 -26.98 -14.09 12.05
N ILE A 19 -26.51 -14.80 11.02
CA ILE A 19 -26.97 -16.13 10.62
C ILE A 19 -25.73 -17.02 10.51
N ASP A 20 -25.85 -18.32 10.77
CA ASP A 20 -24.72 -19.28 10.85
C ASP A 20 -23.97 -19.55 9.51
N GLN A 21 -24.23 -18.80 8.45
CA GLN A 21 -23.65 -19.02 7.12
C GLN A 21 -22.91 -17.80 6.58
N THR A 22 -21.77 -18.06 5.94
CA THR A 22 -20.91 -17.06 5.29
C THR A 22 -20.73 -17.45 3.83
N ASN A 23 -21.38 -16.70 2.93
CA ASN A 23 -21.28 -16.89 1.49
C ASN A 23 -20.67 -15.65 0.82
N ILE A 24 -19.34 -15.60 0.77
CA ILE A 24 -18.58 -14.45 0.27
C ILE A 24 -18.79 -14.29 -1.23
N VAL A 25 -18.82 -15.39 -1.99
CA VAL A 25 -19.07 -15.34 -3.44
C VAL A 25 -20.41 -14.67 -3.76
N ALA A 26 -21.49 -15.08 -3.09
CA ALA A 26 -22.81 -14.53 -3.34
C ALA A 26 -22.88 -13.05 -2.96
N GLY A 27 -22.27 -12.66 -1.82
CA GLY A 27 -22.16 -11.27 -1.40
C GLY A 27 -21.45 -10.40 -2.45
N LEU A 28 -20.29 -10.86 -2.94
CA LEU A 28 -19.52 -10.16 -3.97
C LEU A 28 -20.27 -10.06 -5.30
N LYS A 29 -20.90 -11.14 -5.77
CA LYS A 29 -21.74 -11.12 -6.98
C LYS A 29 -22.90 -10.14 -6.84
N LYS A 30 -23.53 -10.08 -5.67
CA LYS A 30 -24.61 -9.13 -5.39
C LYS A 30 -24.09 -7.69 -5.40
N GLY A 31 -22.96 -7.42 -4.76
CA GLY A 31 -22.31 -6.11 -4.77
C GLY A 31 -21.93 -5.63 -6.17
N ALA A 32 -21.33 -6.52 -6.97
CA ALA A 32 -20.99 -6.27 -8.36
C ALA A 32 -22.25 -5.94 -9.18
N LYS A 33 -23.31 -6.74 -9.04
CA LYS A 33 -24.59 -6.50 -9.71
C LYS A 33 -25.22 -5.15 -9.33
N VAL A 34 -25.16 -4.75 -8.05
CA VAL A 34 -25.63 -3.42 -7.62
C VAL A 34 -24.84 -2.30 -8.31
N ILE A 35 -23.53 -2.49 -8.50
CA ILE A 35 -22.66 -1.55 -9.21
C ILE A 35 -22.98 -1.50 -10.70
N GLU A 36 -23.28 -2.64 -11.32
CA GLU A 36 -23.63 -2.73 -12.74
C GLU A 36 -25.02 -2.11 -13.03
N ASP A 37 -26.01 -2.44 -12.20
CA ASP A 37 -27.43 -2.07 -12.37
C ASP A 37 -27.76 -0.63 -11.89
N ARG A 38 -26.79 0.09 -11.31
CA ARG A 38 -27.04 1.44 -10.76
C ARG A 38 -27.45 2.43 -11.86
N ALA A 39 -28.48 3.23 -11.55
CA ALA A 39 -28.93 4.30 -12.44
C ALA A 39 -27.87 5.39 -12.64
N HIS A 40 -27.09 5.71 -11.61
CA HIS A 40 -26.04 6.72 -11.67
C HIS A 40 -24.65 6.09 -11.58
N LYS A 41 -23.84 6.24 -12.63
CA LYS A 41 -22.48 5.70 -12.70
C LYS A 41 -21.48 6.72 -12.19
N ASN A 42 -21.03 6.51 -10.96
CA ASN A 42 -19.92 7.27 -10.39
C ASN A 42 -18.63 6.98 -11.18
N PRO A 43 -17.73 7.98 -11.33
CA PRO A 43 -16.44 7.78 -12.00
C PRO A 43 -15.56 6.79 -11.23
N VAL A 44 -15.65 6.81 -9.89
CA VAL A 44 -14.90 5.95 -8.97
C VAL A 44 -15.88 5.03 -8.24
N CYS A 45 -15.58 3.74 -8.19
CA CYS A 45 -16.33 2.79 -7.37
C CYS A 45 -15.43 1.64 -6.88
N GLY A 46 -15.71 1.15 -5.68
CA GLY A 46 -15.07 -0.02 -5.10
C GLY A 46 -16.04 -0.75 -4.18
N ILE A 47 -15.70 -1.99 -3.83
CA ILE A 47 -16.41 -2.82 -2.86
C ILE A 47 -15.53 -2.92 -1.62
N MET A 48 -16.13 -2.73 -0.44
CA MET A 48 -15.48 -3.07 0.84
C MET A 48 -16.07 -4.39 1.32
N LEU A 49 -15.25 -5.43 1.39
CA LEU A 49 -15.64 -6.76 1.90
C LEU A 49 -15.12 -6.92 3.32
N LEU A 50 -16.00 -7.25 4.24
CA LEU A 50 -15.71 -7.44 5.66
C LEU A 50 -15.95 -8.90 6.00
N SER A 51 -14.98 -9.56 6.65
CA SER A 51 -15.17 -10.93 7.15
C SER A 51 -14.37 -11.19 8.42
N ASP A 52 -15.03 -11.74 9.42
CA ASP A 52 -14.44 -12.32 10.63
C ASP A 52 -14.33 -13.86 10.55
N GLY A 53 -14.87 -14.47 9.49
CA GLY A 53 -14.91 -15.92 9.31
C GLY A 53 -14.51 -16.41 7.91
N GLN A 54 -14.67 -17.71 7.71
CA GLN A 54 -14.38 -18.44 6.46
C GLN A 54 -15.62 -18.54 5.57
N ASP A 55 -15.47 -18.66 4.25
CA ASP A 55 -16.60 -19.01 3.36
C ASP A 55 -16.97 -20.49 3.60
N ASN A 56 -18.17 -20.74 4.13
CA ASN A 56 -18.64 -22.08 4.44
C ASN A 56 -19.70 -22.60 3.44
N CYS A 57 -19.95 -21.84 2.37
CA CYS A 57 -20.97 -22.13 1.37
C CYS A 57 -20.38 -22.50 0.00
N ASN A 58 -19.12 -22.17 -0.26
CA ASN A 58 -18.45 -22.40 -1.54
C ASN A 58 -17.16 -23.21 -1.34
N ASN A 59 -16.84 -24.07 -2.31
CA ASN A 59 -15.52 -24.71 -2.37
C ASN A 59 -14.48 -23.71 -2.88
N GLU A 60 -13.24 -23.79 -2.37
CA GLU A 60 -12.14 -22.87 -2.72
C GLU A 60 -11.86 -22.73 -4.22
N SER A 61 -12.06 -23.79 -5.00
CA SER A 61 -11.87 -23.77 -6.46
C SER A 61 -12.86 -22.85 -7.18
N ASN A 62 -14.11 -22.79 -6.72
CA ASN A 62 -15.15 -21.97 -7.35
C ASN A 62 -14.93 -20.48 -7.13
N LEU A 63 -14.27 -20.10 -6.03
CA LEU A 63 -14.00 -18.71 -5.64
C LEU A 63 -13.00 -18.03 -6.60
N LYS A 64 -11.90 -18.71 -6.94
CA LYS A 64 -10.83 -18.15 -7.79
C LYS A 64 -11.29 -17.93 -9.24
N ASP A 65 -12.12 -18.83 -9.77
CA ASP A 65 -12.62 -18.73 -11.14
C ASP A 65 -13.83 -17.79 -11.29
N SER A 66 -14.61 -17.60 -10.21
CA SER A 66 -15.86 -16.81 -10.25
C SER A 66 -15.68 -15.29 -10.11
N LEU A 67 -14.50 -14.81 -9.71
CA LEU A 67 -14.30 -13.43 -9.23
C LEU A 67 -13.39 -12.57 -10.12
N ARG A 68 -13.56 -12.66 -11.44
CA ARG A 68 -13.01 -11.65 -12.38
C ARG A 68 -13.83 -10.36 -12.33
N LEU A 69 -13.85 -9.72 -11.17
CA LEU A 69 -14.51 -8.43 -11.00
C LEU A 69 -13.59 -7.35 -11.56
N GLN A 70 -14.13 -6.48 -12.41
CA GLN A 70 -13.43 -5.28 -12.90
C GLN A 70 -13.49 -4.12 -11.89
N ILE A 71 -13.94 -4.40 -10.66
CA ILE A 71 -14.17 -3.42 -9.60
C ILE A 71 -13.22 -3.74 -8.45
N PRO A 72 -12.44 -2.77 -7.95
CA PRO A 72 -11.59 -2.97 -6.78
C PRO A 72 -12.37 -3.47 -5.56
N VAL A 73 -11.91 -4.58 -4.98
CA VAL A 73 -12.45 -5.13 -3.71
C VAL A 73 -11.42 -4.93 -2.61
N HIS A 74 -11.67 -4.00 -1.69
CA HIS A 74 -10.88 -3.82 -0.49
C HIS A 74 -11.40 -4.75 0.60
N THR A 75 -10.57 -5.68 1.06
CA THR A 75 -10.99 -6.73 2.00
C THR A 75 -10.45 -6.43 3.40
N PHE A 76 -11.30 -6.60 4.41
CA PHE A 76 -11.00 -6.39 5.83
C PHE A 76 -11.23 -7.70 6.56
N GLY A 77 -10.13 -8.30 7.06
CA GLY A 77 -10.17 -9.50 7.89
C GLY A 77 -10.18 -9.11 9.37
N PHE A 78 -11.15 -9.60 10.14
CA PHE A 78 -11.26 -9.32 11.58
C PHE A 78 -10.91 -10.56 12.40
N GLY A 79 -10.15 -10.36 13.48
CA GLY A 79 -9.85 -11.43 14.43
C GLY A 79 -9.09 -12.61 13.81
N ALA A 80 -9.10 -13.76 14.50
CA ALA A 80 -8.30 -14.92 14.12
C ALA A 80 -9.01 -15.90 13.17
N ASP A 81 -10.34 -15.80 13.04
CA ASP A 81 -11.15 -16.84 12.40
C ASP A 81 -11.39 -16.60 10.90
N HIS A 82 -10.98 -15.44 10.37
CA HIS A 82 -11.14 -15.08 8.97
C HIS A 82 -10.16 -15.82 8.04
N ASP A 83 -10.56 -16.02 6.79
CA ASP A 83 -9.68 -16.59 5.78
C ASP A 83 -8.74 -15.52 5.20
N SER A 84 -7.57 -15.35 5.79
CA SER A 84 -6.60 -14.36 5.31
C SER A 84 -6.15 -14.65 3.87
N ASP A 85 -6.04 -15.92 3.49
CA ASP A 85 -5.54 -16.30 2.16
C ASP A 85 -6.57 -16.01 1.07
N MET A 86 -7.84 -16.36 1.32
CA MET A 86 -8.93 -16.03 0.42
C MET A 86 -9.14 -14.51 0.32
N LEU A 87 -9.23 -13.80 1.45
CA LEU A 87 -9.46 -12.34 1.42
C LEU A 87 -8.31 -11.61 0.70
N HIS A 88 -7.06 -11.97 1.00
CA HIS A 88 -5.91 -11.42 0.29
C HIS A 88 -5.96 -11.73 -1.22
N SER A 89 -6.35 -12.95 -1.61
CA SER A 89 -6.48 -13.33 -3.02
C SER A 89 -7.57 -12.53 -3.75
N ILE A 90 -8.71 -12.28 -3.09
CA ILE A 90 -9.81 -11.45 -3.62
C ILE A 90 -9.34 -10.01 -3.82
N ALA A 91 -8.66 -9.44 -2.83
CA ALA A 91 -8.14 -8.07 -2.92
C ALA A 91 -7.13 -7.93 -4.05
N VAL A 92 -6.09 -8.78 -4.09
CA VAL A 92 -5.06 -8.73 -5.14
C VAL A 92 -5.66 -8.97 -6.52
N GLY A 93 -6.54 -9.98 -6.65
CA GLY A 93 -7.18 -10.32 -7.93
C GLY A 93 -8.08 -9.22 -8.51
N SER A 94 -8.57 -8.30 -7.66
CA SER A 94 -9.43 -7.18 -8.06
C SER A 94 -8.71 -5.83 -8.10
N LYS A 95 -7.39 -5.77 -7.91
CA LYS A 95 -6.60 -4.53 -7.72
C LYS A 95 -6.97 -3.74 -6.44
N GLY A 96 -7.65 -4.37 -5.48
CA GLY A 96 -7.93 -3.84 -4.16
C GLY A 96 -6.75 -3.99 -3.19
N ALA A 97 -7.03 -3.86 -1.88
CA ALA A 97 -6.03 -4.02 -0.82
C ALA A 97 -6.62 -4.83 0.34
N PHE A 98 -5.81 -5.69 0.95
CA PHE A 98 -6.20 -6.46 2.14
C PHE A 98 -5.67 -5.81 3.40
N SER A 99 -6.55 -5.49 4.35
CA SER A 99 -6.22 -4.98 5.67
C SER A 99 -6.62 -5.99 6.74
N PHE A 100 -5.68 -6.27 7.65
CA PHE A 100 -5.94 -7.11 8.81
C PHE A 100 -6.24 -6.23 10.03
N ILE A 101 -7.36 -6.49 10.69
CA ILE A 101 -7.82 -5.75 11.87
C ILE A 101 -7.88 -6.71 13.06
N GLU A 102 -6.92 -6.58 13.95
CA GLU A 102 -6.81 -7.43 15.15
C GLU A 102 -7.71 -6.94 16.30
N ASP A 103 -8.01 -5.63 16.37
CA ASP A 103 -8.76 -5.00 17.46
C ASP A 103 -9.98 -4.23 16.92
N VAL A 104 -11.12 -4.35 17.61
CA VAL A 104 -12.37 -3.64 17.29
C VAL A 104 -12.20 -2.12 17.42
N GLY A 105 -11.34 -1.65 18.31
CA GLY A 105 -11.09 -0.22 18.57
C GLY A 105 -10.42 0.53 17.41
N ILE A 106 -9.87 -0.19 16.43
CA ILE A 106 -9.19 0.40 15.25
C ILE A 106 -10.00 0.25 13.96
N ILE A 107 -11.17 -0.41 14.01
CA ILE A 107 -12.05 -0.62 12.85
C ILE A 107 -12.34 0.70 12.16
N GLN A 108 -12.88 1.69 12.89
CA GLN A 108 -13.28 2.97 12.31
C GLN A 108 -12.13 3.68 11.58
N ASP A 109 -10.89 3.56 12.08
CA ASP A 109 -9.72 4.18 11.45
C ASP A 109 -9.36 3.47 10.14
N ALA A 110 -9.44 2.14 10.09
CA ALA A 110 -9.21 1.37 8.87
C ALA A 110 -10.26 1.71 7.79
N PHE A 111 -11.53 1.86 8.17
CA PHE A 111 -12.60 2.32 7.27
C PHE A 111 -12.34 3.74 6.77
N ALA A 112 -12.03 4.66 7.68
CA ALA A 112 -11.77 6.05 7.34
C ALA A 112 -10.59 6.19 6.37
N GLN A 113 -9.53 5.42 6.56
CA GLN A 113 -8.40 5.38 5.63
C GLN A 113 -8.83 4.91 4.23
N CYS A 114 -9.58 3.80 4.13
CA CYS A 114 -10.02 3.30 2.83
C CYS A 114 -10.98 4.28 2.13
N ILE A 115 -11.93 4.85 2.86
CA ILE A 115 -12.85 5.88 2.33
C ILE A 115 -12.07 7.11 1.88
N GLY A 116 -11.09 7.57 2.67
CA GLY A 116 -10.23 8.69 2.30
C GLY A 116 -9.46 8.45 1.00
N GLY A 117 -9.01 7.22 0.75
CA GLY A 117 -8.43 6.83 -0.53
C GLY A 117 -9.44 6.88 -1.68
N LEU A 118 -10.59 6.22 -1.52
CA LEU A 118 -11.64 6.17 -2.55
C LEU A 118 -12.19 7.57 -2.91
N LEU A 119 -12.28 8.47 -1.94
CA LEU A 119 -12.74 9.85 -2.16
C LEU A 119 -11.65 10.78 -2.73
N SER A 120 -10.40 10.32 -2.84
CA SER A 120 -9.28 11.11 -3.32
C SER A 120 -8.69 10.59 -4.64
N VAL A 121 -9.36 9.69 -5.35
CA VAL A 121 -8.92 9.27 -6.70
C VAL A 121 -8.85 10.48 -7.62
N ALA A 122 -7.63 10.80 -8.06
CA ALA A 122 -7.33 11.97 -8.89
C ALA A 122 -7.25 11.60 -10.37
N VAL A 123 -6.75 10.40 -10.67
CA VAL A 123 -6.52 9.89 -12.04
C VAL A 123 -6.85 8.40 -12.10
N GLN A 124 -7.33 7.95 -13.25
CA GLN A 124 -7.68 6.55 -13.52
C GLN A 124 -6.80 5.95 -14.62
N ASP A 125 -6.71 4.63 -14.66
CA ASP A 125 -6.01 3.88 -15.72
C ASP A 125 -4.59 4.41 -16.01
N VAL A 126 -3.83 4.73 -14.96
CA VAL A 126 -2.48 5.27 -15.07
C VAL A 126 -1.52 4.21 -15.63
N GLN A 127 -0.80 4.59 -16.68
CA GLN A 127 0.26 3.80 -17.29
C GLN A 127 1.54 4.64 -17.38
N VAL A 128 2.65 4.07 -16.93
CA VAL A 128 3.97 4.67 -17.12
C VAL A 128 4.66 3.96 -18.27
N HIS A 129 5.09 4.73 -19.28
CA HIS A 129 5.83 4.24 -20.42
C HIS A 129 7.28 4.68 -20.34
N ILE A 130 8.19 3.74 -20.53
CA ILE A 130 9.63 3.93 -20.55
C ILE A 130 10.13 3.57 -21.94
N GLN A 131 10.89 4.47 -22.55
CA GLN A 131 11.50 4.26 -23.86
C GLN A 131 12.99 4.58 -23.80
N SER A 132 13.81 3.67 -24.29
CA SER A 132 15.24 3.88 -24.50
C SER A 132 15.46 4.91 -25.60
N LEU A 133 16.29 5.91 -25.31
CA LEU A 133 16.61 6.99 -26.26
C LEU A 133 17.87 6.70 -27.08
N ASP A 134 18.62 5.66 -26.72
CA ASP A 134 19.86 5.28 -27.39
C ASP A 134 19.74 3.87 -28.03
N PRO A 135 20.17 3.72 -29.30
CA PRO A 135 20.15 2.43 -30.00
C PRO A 135 20.96 1.31 -29.33
N ASN A 136 21.89 1.63 -28.44
CA ASN A 136 22.73 0.66 -27.74
C ASN A 136 22.29 0.39 -26.29
N ILE A 137 21.30 1.13 -25.78
CA ILE A 137 20.75 0.91 -24.43
C ILE A 137 19.58 -0.06 -24.47
N CYS A 138 19.61 -1.09 -23.63
CA CYS A 138 18.50 -2.03 -23.47
C CYS A 138 17.95 -1.99 -22.05
N LEU A 139 16.62 -1.99 -21.94
CA LEU A 139 15.90 -2.20 -20.69
C LEU A 139 15.97 -3.68 -20.33
N SER A 140 16.63 -4.01 -19.24
CA SER A 140 16.83 -5.39 -18.80
C SER A 140 15.59 -5.93 -18.09
N GLN A 141 15.06 -5.16 -17.14
CA GLN A 141 13.92 -5.54 -16.30
C GLN A 141 13.17 -4.30 -15.84
N LEU A 142 11.85 -4.43 -15.73
CA LEU A 142 10.97 -3.51 -15.00
C LEU A 142 10.53 -4.19 -13.72
N LYS A 143 11.00 -3.70 -12.57
CA LYS A 143 10.62 -4.23 -11.26
C LYS A 143 9.54 -3.33 -10.65
N ALA A 144 8.30 -3.78 -10.76
CA ALA A 144 7.12 -3.05 -10.32
C ALA A 144 6.26 -3.81 -9.28
N GLY A 145 6.83 -4.74 -8.50
CA GLY A 145 6.06 -5.49 -7.52
C GLY A 145 4.96 -6.34 -8.18
N ASP A 146 3.70 -6.14 -7.76
CA ASP A 146 2.53 -6.86 -8.29
C ASP A 146 1.81 -6.13 -9.43
N TYR A 147 2.34 -4.99 -9.87
CA TYR A 147 1.82 -4.29 -11.04
C TYR A 147 2.15 -5.04 -12.32
N SER A 148 1.24 -4.99 -13.29
CA SER A 148 1.47 -5.59 -14.61
C SER A 148 2.53 -4.78 -15.34
N THR A 149 3.51 -5.49 -15.91
CA THR A 149 4.56 -4.87 -16.71
C THR A 149 4.58 -5.51 -18.08
N ASP A 150 4.82 -4.69 -19.09
CA ASP A 150 5.07 -5.14 -20.45
C ASP A 150 6.44 -4.62 -20.88
N LEU A 151 7.24 -5.49 -21.48
CA LEU A 151 8.56 -5.15 -22.01
C LEU A 151 8.62 -5.68 -23.43
N ALA A 152 8.75 -4.78 -24.39
CA ALA A 152 8.79 -5.14 -25.80
C ALA A 152 9.97 -6.08 -26.08
N GLY A 153 9.80 -6.96 -27.07
CA GLY A 153 10.82 -7.96 -27.42
C GLY A 153 12.17 -7.37 -27.84
N ASP A 154 12.17 -6.12 -28.31
CA ASP A 154 13.38 -5.35 -28.65
C ASP A 154 14.10 -4.77 -27.42
N LYS A 155 13.48 -4.85 -26.22
CA LYS A 155 13.95 -4.28 -24.96
C LYS A 155 14.21 -2.77 -25.03
N LYS A 156 13.57 -2.06 -25.96
CA LYS A 156 13.67 -0.61 -26.10
C LYS A 156 12.53 0.11 -25.44
N THR A 157 11.37 -0.52 -25.35
CA THR A 157 10.18 0.06 -24.75
C THR A 157 9.61 -0.87 -23.69
N GLY A 158 9.05 -0.28 -22.64
CA GLY A 158 8.27 -1.02 -21.68
C GLY A 158 7.26 -0.12 -20.98
N SER A 159 6.30 -0.74 -20.30
CA SER A 159 5.26 -0.04 -19.59
C SER A 159 4.87 -0.74 -18.30
N VAL A 160 4.35 0.05 -17.35
CA VAL A 160 3.79 -0.42 -16.09
C VAL A 160 2.35 0.05 -16.00
N ASP A 161 1.40 -0.86 -15.83
CA ASP A 161 -0.01 -0.56 -15.55
C ASP A 161 -0.20 -0.41 -14.04
N ILE A 162 -0.50 0.82 -13.61
CA ILE A 162 -0.72 1.19 -12.20
C ILE A 162 -2.20 1.13 -11.85
N GLY A 163 -3.09 1.45 -12.80
CA GLY A 163 -4.52 1.63 -12.54
C GLY A 163 -4.83 2.98 -11.89
N ASP A 164 -5.74 2.99 -10.92
CA ASP A 164 -6.18 4.24 -10.27
C ASP A 164 -5.16 4.74 -9.24
N MET A 165 -4.94 6.06 -9.21
CA MET A 165 -4.10 6.72 -8.21
C MET A 165 -4.87 7.79 -7.42
N TYR A 166 -4.55 7.87 -6.13
CA TYR A 166 -5.10 8.87 -5.24
C TYR A 166 -4.31 10.19 -5.32
N ALA A 167 -4.92 11.29 -4.89
CA ALA A 167 -4.25 12.56 -4.74
C ALA A 167 -3.15 12.45 -3.66
N ASP A 168 -2.02 13.11 -3.90
CA ASP A 168 -0.82 13.08 -3.04
C ASP A 168 -0.20 11.69 -2.86
N GLU A 169 -0.49 10.76 -3.77
CA GLU A 169 0.05 9.41 -3.75
C GLU A 169 1.26 9.26 -4.69
N GLU A 170 2.26 8.50 -4.24
CA GLU A 170 3.48 8.22 -4.99
C GLU A 170 3.63 6.71 -5.24
N ARG A 171 4.24 6.38 -6.38
CA ARG A 171 4.53 5.01 -6.82
C ARG A 171 5.92 4.94 -7.40
N ASP A 172 6.75 4.12 -6.78
CA ASP A 172 8.14 3.94 -7.17
C ASP A 172 8.36 2.61 -7.88
N PHE A 173 9.10 2.65 -8.99
CA PHE A 173 9.46 1.47 -9.77
C PHE A 173 10.95 1.48 -10.07
N LEU A 174 11.57 0.29 -10.10
CA LEU A 174 12.97 0.17 -10.49
C LEU A 174 13.07 -0.30 -11.94
N VAL A 175 13.79 0.48 -12.74
CA VAL A 175 14.14 0.12 -14.12
C VAL A 175 15.59 -0.30 -14.14
N LEU A 176 15.87 -1.55 -14.50
CA LEU A 176 17.23 -2.04 -14.69
C LEU A 176 17.62 -1.81 -16.14
N VAL A 177 18.70 -1.08 -16.37
CA VAL A 177 19.17 -0.69 -17.69
C VAL A 177 20.58 -1.21 -17.91
N ASN A 178 20.83 -1.85 -19.06
CA ASN A 178 22.17 -2.23 -19.47
C ASN A 178 22.81 -1.09 -20.25
N ILE A 179 23.91 -0.57 -19.71
CA ILE A 179 24.63 0.58 -20.26
C ILE A 179 25.92 0.05 -20.91
N PRO A 180 26.09 0.17 -22.24
CA PRO A 180 27.27 -0.33 -22.93
C PRO A 180 28.52 0.50 -22.61
N VAL A 181 29.69 -0.13 -22.69
CA VAL A 181 30.98 0.55 -22.70
C VAL A 181 31.17 1.20 -24.08
N VAL A 182 31.44 2.50 -24.12
CA VAL A 182 31.70 3.22 -25.36
C VAL A 182 33.22 3.37 -25.50
N ALA A 183 33.80 2.80 -26.55
CA ALA A 183 35.25 2.78 -26.76
C ALA A 183 35.78 4.03 -27.50
N ASP A 184 34.89 4.77 -28.17
CA ASP A 184 35.28 5.91 -29.00
C ASP A 184 35.17 7.22 -28.21
N GLY A 185 36.27 7.98 -28.13
CA GLY A 185 36.40 9.26 -27.42
C GLY A 185 35.54 10.43 -27.96
N ASN A 186 34.49 10.13 -28.73
CA ASN A 186 33.50 11.07 -29.24
C ASN A 186 32.17 11.01 -28.47
N SER A 187 32.13 10.36 -27.30
CA SER A 187 30.94 10.43 -26.45
C SER A 187 30.78 11.84 -25.91
N SER A 188 29.69 12.51 -26.27
CA SER A 188 29.15 13.64 -25.51
C SER A 188 29.24 13.34 -24.01
N ASP A 189 29.64 14.32 -23.20
CA ASP A 189 29.74 14.19 -21.73
C ASP A 189 28.42 13.67 -21.12
N HIS A 190 27.30 13.87 -21.82
CA HIS A 190 25.99 13.32 -21.48
C HIS A 190 25.45 12.34 -22.52
N MET A 191 24.98 11.19 -22.05
CA MET A 191 24.20 10.21 -22.80
C MET A 191 22.73 10.30 -22.40
N LYS A 192 21.81 10.36 -23.38
CA LYS A 192 20.38 10.21 -23.11
C LYS A 192 20.09 8.73 -22.83
N LEU A 193 19.58 8.42 -21.64
CA LEU A 193 19.30 7.05 -21.23
C LEU A 193 17.91 6.61 -21.70
N VAL A 194 16.88 7.16 -21.06
CA VAL A 194 15.49 6.79 -21.26
C VAL A 194 14.62 8.03 -21.21
N SER A 195 13.50 8.02 -21.92
CA SER A 195 12.39 8.93 -21.72
C SER A 195 11.28 8.22 -20.96
N VAL A 196 10.74 8.87 -19.94
CA VAL A 196 9.60 8.38 -19.16
C VAL A 196 8.42 9.30 -19.38
N ARG A 197 7.26 8.73 -19.70
CA ARG A 197 6.01 9.49 -19.81
C ARG A 197 4.88 8.75 -19.11
N CYS A 198 3.88 9.48 -18.68
CA CYS A 198 2.68 8.93 -18.05
C CYS A 198 1.48 9.17 -18.96
N ALA A 199 0.61 8.17 -19.07
CA ALA A 199 -0.70 8.28 -19.69
C ALA A 199 -1.75 7.92 -18.64
N TYR A 200 -2.84 8.69 -18.57
CA TYR A 200 -3.92 8.44 -17.62
C TYR A 200 -5.25 8.92 -18.18
N LYS A 201 -6.33 8.57 -17.49
CA LYS A 201 -7.69 9.03 -17.79
C LYS A 201 -8.18 9.97 -16.70
N ASN A 202 -8.68 11.14 -17.10
CA ASN A 202 -9.30 12.06 -16.15
C ASN A 202 -10.67 11.49 -15.71
N PRO A 203 -10.92 11.29 -14.40
CA PRO A 203 -12.16 10.68 -13.92
C PRO A 203 -13.42 11.51 -14.24
N PHE A 204 -13.28 12.83 -14.36
CA PHE A 204 -14.41 13.75 -14.58
C PHE A 204 -14.70 13.95 -16.07
N THR A 205 -13.67 14.24 -16.88
CA THR A 205 -13.85 14.47 -18.33
C THR A 205 -13.88 13.17 -19.13
N LYS A 206 -13.35 12.07 -18.57
CA LYS A 206 -13.13 10.77 -19.22
C LYS A 206 -12.14 10.80 -20.39
N GLU A 207 -11.45 11.92 -20.58
CA GLU A 207 -10.43 12.08 -21.62
C GLU A 207 -9.12 11.40 -21.19
N SER A 208 -8.44 10.82 -22.17
CA SER A 208 -7.09 10.31 -22.00
C SER A 208 -6.09 11.45 -22.15
N VAL A 209 -5.21 11.60 -21.16
CA VAL A 209 -4.16 12.61 -21.12
C VAL A 209 -2.81 11.90 -21.13
N SER A 210 -1.88 12.37 -21.96
CA SER A 210 -0.48 11.96 -21.92
C SER A 210 0.35 13.13 -21.43
N THR A 211 1.22 12.88 -20.46
CA THR A 211 2.20 13.88 -20.01
C THR A 211 3.29 14.05 -21.05
N GLU A 212 4.01 15.16 -20.94
CA GLU A 212 5.30 15.31 -21.61
C GLU A 212 6.29 14.25 -21.11
N ALA A 213 7.23 13.89 -21.98
CA ALA A 213 8.23 12.90 -21.67
C ALA A 213 9.42 13.54 -20.94
N VAL A 214 9.80 12.97 -19.81
CA VAL A 214 10.97 13.36 -19.03
C VAL A 214 12.17 12.54 -19.49
N GLU A 215 13.21 13.21 -20.00
CA GLU A 215 14.46 12.55 -20.40
C GLU A 215 15.40 12.39 -19.21
N VAL A 216 15.86 11.16 -18.97
CA VAL A 216 16.94 10.86 -18.03
C VAL A 216 18.26 10.88 -18.78
N LYS A 217 19.23 11.64 -18.28
CA LYS A 217 20.58 11.76 -18.86
C LYS A 217 21.62 11.23 -17.88
N LEU A 218 22.66 10.60 -18.41
CA LEU A 218 23.79 10.06 -17.66
C LEU A 218 25.07 10.75 -18.10
N ARG A 219 25.89 11.20 -17.13
CA ARG A 219 27.24 11.69 -17.41
C ARG A 219 28.20 10.52 -17.61
N ARG A 220 29.09 10.60 -18.59
CA ARG A 220 30.13 9.58 -18.86
C ARG A 220 31.53 10.16 -18.76
N PRO A 221 32.04 10.39 -17.53
CA PRO A 221 33.40 10.89 -17.37
C PRO A 221 34.44 9.81 -17.70
N GLU A 222 35.60 10.21 -18.20
CA GLU A 222 36.74 9.31 -18.44
C GLU A 222 37.29 8.73 -17.13
N MET A 223 37.23 9.49 -16.05
CA MET A 223 37.59 9.05 -14.69
C MET A 223 36.44 9.31 -13.73
N VAL A 224 36.07 8.29 -12.95
CA VAL A 224 35.07 8.39 -11.89
C VAL A 224 35.80 8.70 -10.58
N ALA A 225 35.50 9.84 -9.95
CA ALA A 225 36.04 10.13 -8.62
C ALA A 225 35.32 9.28 -7.56
N ASN A 226 35.95 9.03 -6.41
CA ASN A 226 35.28 8.34 -5.30
C ASN A 226 34.00 9.09 -4.84
N GLU A 227 33.99 10.41 -4.98
CA GLU A 227 32.82 11.27 -4.69
C GLU A 227 31.66 11.07 -5.67
N ASP A 228 31.94 10.58 -6.89
CA ASP A 228 30.91 10.25 -7.88
C ASP A 228 30.29 8.85 -7.63
N MET A 229 30.91 8.01 -6.77
CA MET A 229 30.44 6.65 -6.44
C MET A 229 29.36 6.66 -5.35
N VAL A 230 28.39 7.58 -5.45
CA VAL A 230 27.29 7.70 -4.49
C VAL A 230 26.11 6.83 -4.93
N VAL A 231 25.64 6.00 -4.02
CA VAL A 231 24.39 5.26 -4.20
C VAL A 231 23.23 6.14 -3.76
N SER A 232 22.22 6.30 -4.63
CA SER A 232 20.98 7.01 -4.26
C SER A 232 20.25 6.26 -3.15
N ILE A 233 19.93 6.96 -2.06
CA ILE A 233 19.14 6.45 -0.94
C ILE A 233 17.75 6.01 -1.41
N GLU A 234 17.13 6.74 -2.33
CA GLU A 234 15.81 6.40 -2.88
C GLU A 234 15.85 5.09 -3.66
N VAL A 235 16.86 4.90 -4.51
CA VAL A 235 17.02 3.63 -5.26
C VAL A 235 17.29 2.46 -4.32
N ASP A 236 18.11 2.66 -3.29
CA ASP A 236 18.41 1.65 -2.27
C ASP A 236 17.17 1.29 -1.43
N ARG A 237 16.39 2.29 -1.00
CA ARG A 237 15.10 2.11 -0.31
C ARG A 237 14.15 1.22 -1.12
N GLN A 238 14.05 1.47 -2.43
CA GLN A 238 13.15 0.70 -3.30
C GLN A 238 13.68 -0.72 -3.58
N LYS A 239 15.01 -0.93 -3.61
CA LYS A 239 15.60 -2.27 -3.66
C LYS A 239 15.22 -3.06 -2.41
N ASN A 240 15.38 -2.44 -1.25
CA ASN A 240 15.01 -3.03 0.04
C ASN A 240 13.52 -3.40 0.09
N ARG A 241 12.63 -2.49 -0.36
CA ARG A 241 11.18 -2.77 -0.45
C ARG A 241 10.88 -4.02 -1.26
N LEU A 242 11.41 -4.12 -2.48
CA LEU A 242 11.13 -5.24 -3.37
C LEU A 242 11.71 -6.56 -2.82
N GLN A 243 12.90 -6.51 -2.23
CA GLN A 243 13.53 -7.65 -1.58
C GLN A 243 12.72 -8.13 -0.37
N ALA A 244 12.22 -7.22 0.45
CA ALA A 244 11.36 -7.54 1.58
C ALA A 244 10.01 -8.14 1.13
N ALA A 245 9.37 -7.57 0.11
CA ALA A 245 8.13 -8.12 -0.45
C ALA A 245 8.33 -9.54 -1.01
N GLU A 246 9.45 -9.78 -1.71
CA GLU A 246 9.83 -11.12 -2.18
C GLU A 246 10.14 -12.09 -1.02
N ALA A 247 10.83 -11.63 0.02
CA ALA A 247 11.09 -12.41 1.22
C ALA A 247 9.80 -12.78 1.95
N MET A 248 8.85 -11.85 2.07
CA MET A 248 7.52 -12.13 2.64
C MET A 248 6.78 -13.19 1.82
N ARG A 249 6.79 -13.10 0.50
CA ARG A 249 6.18 -14.10 -0.40
C ARG A 249 6.82 -15.49 -0.23
N ASN A 250 8.15 -15.54 -0.21
CA ASN A 250 8.89 -16.80 -0.04
C ASN A 250 8.69 -17.39 1.37
N SER A 251 8.60 -16.53 2.39
CA SER A 251 8.30 -16.90 3.77
C SER A 251 6.90 -17.51 3.87
N ARG A 252 5.88 -16.88 3.27
CA ARG A 252 4.51 -17.43 3.17
C ARG A 252 4.52 -18.81 2.54
N ALA A 253 5.17 -18.96 1.40
CA ALA A 253 5.23 -20.24 0.70
C ALA A 253 5.88 -21.35 1.57
N ALA A 254 6.88 -21.02 2.40
CA ALA A 254 7.46 -21.97 3.35
C ALA A 254 6.52 -22.29 4.53
N ALA A 255 5.87 -21.27 5.09
CA ALA A 255 4.94 -21.41 6.20
C ALA A 255 3.71 -22.25 5.82
N GLU A 256 3.16 -22.06 4.62
CA GLU A 256 2.03 -22.87 4.11
C GLU A 256 2.40 -24.33 3.82
N ARG A 257 3.70 -24.65 3.73
CA ARG A 257 4.21 -26.04 3.70
C ARG A 257 4.46 -26.61 5.10
N GLY A 258 4.14 -25.88 6.15
CA GLY A 258 4.39 -26.25 7.56
C GLY A 258 5.81 -25.95 8.04
N ASP A 259 6.68 -25.35 7.23
CA ASP A 259 8.07 -25.07 7.56
C ASP A 259 8.25 -23.64 8.10
N LEU A 260 7.72 -23.41 9.31
CA LEU A 260 7.86 -22.14 10.02
C LEU A 260 9.32 -21.76 10.34
N PRO A 261 10.22 -22.69 10.70
CA PRO A 261 11.64 -22.37 10.89
C PRO A 261 12.27 -21.76 9.64
N ARG A 262 12.04 -22.34 8.46
CA ARG A 262 12.51 -21.77 7.19
C ARG A 262 11.83 -20.45 6.87
N ALA A 263 10.53 -20.33 7.09
CA ALA A 263 9.79 -19.08 6.89
C ALA A 263 10.41 -17.92 7.69
N ARG A 264 10.73 -18.15 8.97
CA ARG A 264 11.42 -17.18 9.83
C ARG A 264 12.84 -16.89 9.34
N SER A 265 13.59 -17.92 8.93
CA SER A 265 14.96 -17.75 8.41
C SER A 265 15.01 -16.88 7.15
N ILE A 266 14.00 -16.96 6.28
CA ILE A 266 13.91 -16.11 5.08
C ILE A 266 13.75 -14.65 5.48
N LEU A 267 12.84 -14.35 6.43
CA LEU A 267 12.59 -12.98 6.90
C LEU A 267 13.82 -12.41 7.63
N SER A 268 14.43 -13.19 8.52
CA SER A 268 15.62 -12.75 9.26
C SER A 268 16.82 -12.54 8.34
N GLY A 269 16.98 -13.40 7.31
CA GLY A 269 18.03 -13.24 6.30
C GLY A 269 17.86 -11.94 5.51
N CYS A 270 16.63 -11.60 5.11
CA CYS A 270 16.32 -10.33 4.46
C CYS A 270 16.64 -9.14 5.37
N ALA A 271 16.21 -9.20 6.65
CA ALA A 271 16.49 -8.13 7.61
C ALA A 271 18.00 -7.94 7.84
N MET A 272 18.79 -9.02 7.92
CA MET A 272 20.24 -8.96 8.01
C MET A 272 20.89 -8.34 6.77
N GLN A 273 20.40 -8.66 5.57
CA GLN A 273 20.90 -8.06 4.33
C GLN A 273 20.59 -6.56 4.26
N MET A 274 19.43 -6.13 4.77
CA MET A 274 19.03 -4.73 4.81
C MET A 274 19.79 -3.90 5.86
N ALA A 275 20.28 -4.54 6.93
CA ALA A 275 20.90 -3.86 8.07
C ALA A 275 22.11 -2.99 7.69
N ASP A 276 22.82 -3.34 6.61
CA ASP A 276 24.03 -2.65 6.18
C ASP A 276 23.87 -1.83 4.88
N THR A 277 22.63 -1.66 4.42
CA THR A 277 22.31 -0.91 3.20
C THR A 277 22.45 0.60 3.40
N VAL A 278 22.59 1.34 2.31
CA VAL A 278 22.86 2.78 2.34
C VAL A 278 21.70 3.54 2.97
N SER A 279 20.46 3.18 2.62
CA SER A 279 19.24 3.75 3.19
C SER A 279 19.11 3.47 4.71
N MET A 280 19.46 2.26 5.16
CA MET A 280 19.48 1.92 6.58
C MET A 280 20.51 2.75 7.35
N ARG A 281 21.76 2.83 6.87
CA ARG A 281 22.82 3.65 7.48
C ARG A 281 22.46 5.14 7.51
N ALA A 282 21.73 5.62 6.49
CA ALA A 282 21.22 6.99 6.41
C ALA A 282 20.02 7.28 7.32
N ARG A 283 19.55 6.31 8.11
CA ARG A 283 18.37 6.44 8.99
C ARG A 283 17.08 6.76 8.23
N ASP A 284 16.94 6.20 7.03
CA ASP A 284 15.73 6.32 6.23
C ASP A 284 14.53 5.67 6.93
N GLN A 285 13.53 6.46 7.28
CA GLN A 285 12.41 5.99 8.11
C GLN A 285 11.59 4.89 7.45
N PHE A 286 11.43 4.94 6.12
CA PHE A 286 10.73 3.90 5.37
C PHE A 286 11.44 2.56 5.53
N THR A 287 12.78 2.55 5.35
CA THR A 287 13.59 1.34 5.46
C THR A 287 13.59 0.77 6.89
N PHE A 288 13.57 1.63 7.91
CA PHE A 288 13.38 1.21 9.31
C PHE A 288 11.99 0.60 9.56
N GLY A 289 10.93 1.24 9.06
CA GLY A 289 9.56 0.71 9.17
C GLY A 289 9.42 -0.65 8.48
N LEU A 290 10.06 -0.82 7.32
CA LEU A 290 10.10 -2.09 6.59
C LEU A 290 10.83 -3.19 7.37
N ALA A 291 11.95 -2.88 8.04
CA ALA A 291 12.63 -3.84 8.91
C ALA A 291 11.76 -4.24 10.11
N SER A 292 11.02 -3.28 10.68
CA SER A 292 10.07 -3.54 11.76
C SER A 292 8.90 -4.42 11.30
N ASP A 293 8.40 -4.23 10.07
CA ASP A 293 7.38 -5.11 9.47
C ASP A 293 7.88 -6.56 9.38
N LEU A 294 9.11 -6.77 8.89
CA LEU A 294 9.70 -8.11 8.77
C LEU A 294 9.86 -8.79 10.14
N GLU A 295 10.32 -8.04 11.14
CA GLU A 295 10.48 -8.55 12.51
C GLU A 295 9.12 -8.88 13.16
N GLY A 296 8.13 -8.00 13.02
CA GLY A 296 6.79 -8.20 13.56
C GLY A 296 6.14 -9.48 13.03
N VAL A 297 6.25 -9.72 11.72
CA VAL A 297 5.74 -10.94 11.11
C VAL A 297 6.53 -12.17 11.58
N GLN A 298 7.86 -12.08 11.67
CA GLN A 298 8.70 -13.17 12.17
C GLN A 298 8.33 -13.57 13.61
N GLN A 299 8.06 -12.60 14.49
CA GLN A 299 7.64 -12.85 15.88
C GLN A 299 6.30 -13.59 15.97
N ARG A 300 5.42 -13.42 14.99
CA ARG A 300 4.12 -14.14 14.91
C ARG A 300 4.20 -15.50 14.22
N MET A 301 5.40 -15.95 13.85
CA MET A 301 5.64 -17.26 13.24
C MET A 301 6.28 -18.27 14.21
N GLN A 302 6.23 -18.05 15.53
CA GLN A 302 6.89 -18.95 16.50
C GLN A 302 6.23 -20.33 16.56
N THR A 303 4.90 -20.37 16.53
CA THR A 303 4.11 -21.61 16.57
C THR A 303 3.06 -21.61 15.44
N PRO A 304 2.59 -22.79 15.02
CA PRO A 304 1.50 -22.89 14.04
C PRO A 304 0.24 -22.14 14.46
N ALA A 305 -0.10 -22.15 15.75
CA ALA A 305 -1.26 -21.43 16.28
C ALA A 305 -1.13 -19.91 16.13
N MET A 306 0.02 -19.33 16.47
CA MET A 306 0.27 -17.89 16.31
C MET A 306 0.28 -17.47 14.83
N TYR A 307 0.85 -18.32 13.97
CA TYR A 307 0.86 -18.05 12.54
C TYR A 307 -0.57 -18.06 11.98
N ALA A 308 -1.36 -19.07 12.31
CA ALA A 308 -2.74 -19.18 11.87
C ALA A 308 -3.62 -18.04 12.37
N SER A 309 -3.48 -17.63 13.65
CA SER A 309 -4.36 -16.63 14.25
C SER A 309 -4.08 -15.20 13.84
N SER A 310 -2.83 -14.86 13.49
CA SER A 310 -2.47 -13.46 13.18
C SER A 310 -1.27 -13.32 12.24
N GLY A 311 -0.28 -14.22 12.31
CA GLY A 311 0.93 -14.13 11.50
C GLY A 311 0.67 -14.19 9.99
N ARG A 312 -0.25 -15.05 9.54
CA ARG A 312 -0.65 -15.17 8.13
C ARG A 312 -1.31 -13.88 7.62
N ALA A 313 -2.26 -13.35 8.39
CA ALA A 313 -2.96 -12.11 8.05
C ALA A 313 -1.99 -10.92 7.97
N GLN A 314 -1.11 -10.76 8.96
CA GLN A 314 -0.11 -9.69 8.95
C GLN A 314 0.87 -9.81 7.77
N LEU A 315 1.32 -11.02 7.47
CA LEU A 315 2.19 -11.28 6.31
C LEU A 315 1.49 -10.92 4.99
N CYS A 316 0.22 -11.31 4.82
CA CYS A 316 -0.56 -10.99 3.62
C CYS A 316 -0.82 -9.47 3.49
N ALA A 317 -1.08 -8.78 4.60
CA ALA A 317 -1.23 -7.34 4.63
C ALA A 317 0.09 -6.62 4.24
N GLY A 318 1.22 -7.05 4.80
CA GLY A 318 2.55 -6.52 4.45
C GLY A 318 2.91 -6.76 2.98
N MET A 319 2.62 -7.96 2.45
CA MET A 319 2.78 -8.26 1.03
C MET A 319 1.93 -7.34 0.14
N SER A 320 0.65 -7.16 0.49
CA SER A 320 -0.27 -6.27 -0.24
C SER A 320 0.24 -4.82 -0.24
N SER A 321 0.68 -4.34 0.92
CA SER A 321 1.22 -2.98 1.11
C SER A 321 2.46 -2.75 0.24
N HIS A 322 3.48 -3.60 0.37
CA HIS A 322 4.78 -3.35 -0.28
C HIS A 322 4.82 -3.70 -1.76
N SER A 323 4.00 -4.66 -2.21
CA SER A 323 3.98 -5.06 -3.63
C SER A 323 3.13 -4.12 -4.49
N THR A 324 2.08 -3.55 -3.93
CA THR A 324 1.21 -2.58 -4.62
C THR A 324 1.41 -1.14 -4.14
N GLN A 325 2.28 -0.90 -3.17
CA GLN A 325 2.55 0.45 -2.62
C GLN A 325 1.28 1.16 -2.15
N LYS A 326 0.29 0.42 -1.63
CA LYS A 326 -0.97 0.98 -1.15
C LYS A 326 -0.98 1.04 0.36
N ALA A 327 -1.59 2.10 0.91
CA ALA A 327 -1.81 2.19 2.35
C ALA A 327 -2.73 1.07 2.82
N VAL A 328 -2.18 0.18 3.64
CA VAL A 328 -2.88 -0.92 4.29
C VAL A 328 -2.86 -0.69 5.79
N PHE A 329 -3.99 -0.93 6.46
CA PHE A 329 -4.03 -0.83 7.91
C PHE A 329 -3.27 -2.00 8.57
N GLY A 330 -2.50 -1.73 9.64
CA GLY A 330 -1.78 -2.76 10.40
C GLY A 330 -0.34 -3.04 9.96
N CYS A 331 0.20 -2.31 8.98
CA CYS A 331 1.62 -2.32 8.62
C CYS A 331 2.37 -1.24 9.41
N ALA A 332 3.51 -1.55 10.05
CA ALA A 332 4.31 -0.59 10.82
C ALA A 332 4.98 0.45 9.92
N SER A 333 5.38 0.08 8.68
CA SER A 333 5.76 1.08 7.66
C SER A 333 4.62 2.05 7.29
N ALA A 334 3.36 1.66 7.54
CA ALA A 334 2.17 2.47 7.37
C ALA A 334 1.67 3.09 8.70
N ALA A 335 2.40 2.96 9.81
CA ALA A 335 2.05 3.57 11.09
C ALA A 335 2.77 4.93 11.26
N PRO A 336 2.06 6.00 11.66
CA PRO A 336 2.71 7.25 12.00
C PRO A 336 3.69 7.02 13.16
N ALA A 337 4.87 7.65 13.10
CA ALA A 337 5.83 7.66 14.19
C ALA A 337 5.22 8.38 15.41
N PHE A 338 4.45 7.66 16.23
CA PHE A 338 4.06 8.14 17.55
C PHE A 338 5.19 7.85 18.51
N GLY A 339 5.83 8.92 18.98
CA GLY A 339 6.71 8.85 20.13
C GLY A 339 5.95 8.50 21.40
N GLY A 340 6.55 7.63 22.22
CA GLY A 340 6.42 7.73 23.68
C GLY A 340 6.17 6.43 24.45
N ALA A 341 7.25 5.75 24.84
CA ALA A 341 7.62 5.43 26.23
C ALA A 341 9.10 4.97 26.19
N SER A 342 10.09 5.53 26.88
CA SER A 342 10.16 6.23 28.16
C SER A 342 11.51 6.99 28.32
N ALA A 343 11.50 8.05 29.15
CA ALA A 343 12.61 8.68 29.88
C ALA A 343 13.69 9.49 29.12
N PHE A 344 13.64 10.83 29.21
CA PHE A 344 14.49 11.67 30.07
C PHE A 344 14.12 13.16 29.85
N GLY A 345 14.25 13.96 30.92
CA GLY A 345 13.51 15.19 31.12
C GLY A 345 14.16 16.50 30.67
N GLY A 346 13.36 17.56 30.79
CA GLY A 346 13.81 18.89 31.22
C GLY A 346 13.71 20.05 30.23
N ALA A 347 12.74 20.95 30.48
CA ALA A 347 12.76 22.41 30.29
C ALA A 347 12.88 22.97 28.85
N SER A 348 12.34 24.13 28.45
CA SER A 348 11.47 25.16 29.06
C SER A 348 11.05 26.15 27.96
N ALA A 349 9.81 26.66 28.09
CA ALA A 349 9.27 28.00 27.76
C ALA A 349 9.89 28.90 26.66
N PHE A 350 9.04 29.48 25.80
CA PHE A 350 8.66 30.92 25.89
C PHE A 350 7.45 31.26 24.98
N ALA A 351 6.63 32.18 25.46
CA ALA A 351 5.36 32.66 24.89
C ALA A 351 5.53 33.86 23.95
N SER A 352 4.56 34.12 23.05
CA SER A 352 3.57 35.20 23.22
C SER A 352 2.85 35.60 21.91
N ALA A 353 1.59 35.97 22.11
CA ALA A 353 0.51 36.31 21.19
C ALA A 353 0.74 37.51 20.25
N CYS A 354 -0.01 37.53 19.13
CA CYS A 354 -0.79 38.70 18.69
C CYS A 354 -1.98 38.27 17.80
N ALA A 355 -3.08 39.02 17.92
CA ALA A 355 -4.44 38.67 17.57
C ALA A 355 -4.89 39.03 16.12
N ALA A 356 -5.90 38.27 15.68
CA ALA A 356 -6.87 38.37 14.56
C ALA A 356 -7.24 39.79 14.04
N PRO A 357 -7.83 39.97 12.81
CA PRO A 357 -8.90 39.10 12.28
C PRO A 357 -9.05 38.84 10.75
N ALA A 358 -9.77 37.73 10.50
CA ALA A 358 -10.82 37.48 9.50
C ALA A 358 -10.49 37.19 8.01
N PHE A 359 -10.76 35.92 7.66
CA PHE A 359 -11.17 35.34 6.37
C PHE A 359 -10.19 35.43 5.19
N GLY A 360 -9.19 34.55 5.23
CA GLY A 360 -8.35 34.21 4.09
C GLY A 360 -7.48 32.99 4.41
N SER A 361 -7.35 32.08 3.44
CA SER A 361 -6.44 30.93 3.36
C SER A 361 -5.37 30.77 4.47
N VAL A 362 -5.40 29.66 5.21
CA VAL A 362 -4.26 29.22 6.03
C VAL A 362 -4.09 27.71 5.92
N PHE A 363 -3.31 27.26 4.93
CA PHE A 363 -2.49 26.06 5.12
C PHE A 363 -1.14 26.55 5.64
N GLY A 364 -1.04 26.66 6.96
CA GLY A 364 0.24 26.89 7.63
C GLY A 364 1.10 25.66 7.48
N SER A 365 2.34 25.85 7.00
CA SER A 365 3.39 24.84 6.98
C SER A 365 3.77 24.47 8.42
N ALA A 366 2.99 23.57 9.04
CA ALA A 366 3.48 22.78 10.14
C ALA A 366 4.54 21.84 9.57
N SER A 367 5.75 21.88 10.15
CA SER A 367 6.77 20.85 9.93
C SER A 367 6.15 19.50 10.28
N ALA A 368 5.62 18.82 9.27
CA ALA A 368 4.91 17.58 9.42
C ALA A 368 5.95 16.49 9.66
N ALA A 369 5.80 15.74 10.74
CA ALA A 369 6.43 14.42 10.82
C ALA A 369 6.15 13.68 9.51
N PRO A 370 7.14 13.00 8.92
CA PRO A 370 6.96 12.31 7.65
C PRO A 370 5.76 11.37 7.75
N ALA A 371 4.88 11.46 6.75
CA ALA A 371 3.69 10.65 6.70
C ALA A 371 4.09 9.16 6.66
N PRO A 372 3.34 8.27 7.32
CA PRO A 372 3.52 6.84 7.12
C PRO A 372 3.43 6.47 5.64
N ALA A 373 4.16 5.42 5.25
CA ALA A 373 4.29 5.02 3.86
C ALA A 373 2.91 4.82 3.21
N TYR A 374 2.77 5.36 2.00
CA TYR A 374 1.59 5.27 1.13
C TYR A 374 0.32 5.95 1.64
N GLN A 375 0.29 6.50 2.85
CA GLN A 375 -0.90 7.17 3.38
C GLN A 375 -0.98 8.62 2.88
N THR A 376 -2.04 8.93 2.13
CA THR A 376 -2.25 10.29 1.60
C THR A 376 -2.71 11.26 2.70
N SER A 377 -2.62 12.56 2.41
CA SER A 377 -3.14 13.62 3.28
C SER A 377 -4.65 13.44 3.57
N TYR A 378 -5.42 13.06 2.54
CA TYR A 378 -6.86 12.77 2.63
C TYR A 378 -7.17 11.61 3.55
N MET A 379 -6.42 10.51 3.43
CA MET A 379 -6.56 9.37 4.34
C MET A 379 -6.30 9.78 5.79
N ARG A 380 -5.24 10.55 6.05
CA ARG A 380 -4.92 11.04 7.40
C ARG A 380 -6.01 11.95 7.95
N ASN A 381 -6.50 12.88 7.14
CA ASN A 381 -7.57 13.79 7.54
C ASN A 381 -8.85 13.01 7.86
N MET A 382 -9.22 12.00 7.06
CA MET A 382 -10.37 11.15 7.33
C MET A 382 -10.20 10.34 8.63
N VAL A 383 -9.01 9.80 8.89
CA VAL A 383 -8.72 9.10 10.15
C VAL A 383 -8.78 10.06 11.34
N GLN A 384 -8.26 11.28 11.21
CA GLN A 384 -8.34 12.29 12.26
C GLN A 384 -9.79 12.67 12.56
N GLN A 385 -10.60 12.94 11.53
CA GLN A 385 -12.04 13.24 11.70
C GLN A 385 -12.78 12.07 12.36
N SER A 386 -12.47 10.83 11.96
CA SER A 386 -12.99 9.63 12.61
C SER A 386 -12.70 9.65 14.12
N ARG A 387 -11.45 9.90 14.51
CA ARG A 387 -11.03 9.96 15.92
C ARG A 387 -11.70 11.09 16.70
N GLU A 388 -11.82 12.27 16.11
CA GLU A 388 -12.49 13.42 16.72
C GLU A 388 -14.00 13.19 16.90
N SER A 389 -14.61 12.41 16.00
CA SER A 389 -16.03 12.07 16.07
C SER A 389 -16.35 10.94 17.04
N ARG A 390 -15.35 10.24 17.58
CA ARG A 390 -15.57 9.19 18.57
C ARG A 390 -16.11 9.83 19.85
N PRO A 391 -17.31 9.46 20.33
CA PRO A 391 -17.70 9.81 21.67
C PRO A 391 -16.64 9.25 22.64
N ASN A 392 -16.26 10.00 23.67
CA ASN A 392 -15.39 9.53 24.76
C ASN A 392 -16.07 8.36 25.49
N SER A 393 -16.08 7.17 24.89
CA SER A 393 -16.50 5.94 25.54
C SER A 393 -15.34 5.45 26.37
N ASN A 394 -15.30 5.87 27.64
CA ASN A 394 -14.66 5.10 28.69
C ASN A 394 -15.30 3.70 28.66
N PHE A 395 -14.68 2.77 27.95
CA PHE A 395 -14.93 1.36 28.20
C PHE A 395 -14.40 1.07 29.60
N GLY A 396 -15.29 1.15 30.58
CA GLY A 396 -15.01 0.69 31.93
C GLY A 396 -14.59 -0.77 31.88
N ASN A 397 -13.54 -1.10 32.65
CA ASN A 397 -13.11 -2.46 32.92
C ASN A 397 -14.32 -3.39 33.11
N PRO A 398 -14.32 -4.60 32.51
CA PRO A 398 -15.35 -5.58 32.81
C PRO A 398 -15.21 -5.98 34.28
N THR A 399 -16.10 -5.46 35.13
CA THR A 399 -16.29 -5.99 36.47
C THR A 399 -16.82 -7.41 36.33
N THR A 400 -16.02 -8.35 36.82
CA THR A 400 -16.40 -9.72 37.11
C THR A 400 -17.72 -9.77 37.88
N HIS A 401 -18.79 -10.22 37.23
CA HIS A 401 -19.98 -10.71 37.92
C HIS A 401 -19.96 -12.23 37.89
N THR A 402 -19.48 -12.81 38.98
CA THR A 402 -19.87 -14.12 39.46
C THR A 402 -21.37 -14.14 39.70
N LYS A 403 -22.06 -15.10 39.09
CA LYS A 403 -23.05 -15.96 39.75
C LYS A 403 -23.12 -17.31 39.06
#